data_AF-T0YIA4-F1
#
_entry.id   AF-T0YIA4-F1
#
_cell.length_a   1.000
_cell.length_b   1.000
_cell.length_c   1.000
_cell.angle_alpha   90.00
_cell.angle_beta   90.00
_cell.angle_gamma   90.00
#
_symmetry.space_group_name_H-M   'P 1'
#
loop_
_entity.id
_entity.type
_entity.pdbx_description
1 polymer ?
#
loop_
_entity_poly.entity_id
_entity_poly.type
_entity_poly.pdbx_seq_one_letter_code
_entity_poly.pdbx_strand_id
1 'polypeptide(L)'
;HLAERGYSVVLLERHRIGWGASGRSGGEVLHGVACAQETLDRLIGADGSRVVWEVASEAVSLTRALIERHRIECDWTDGYMLAALKRRHDRELRAHIEALQTRFNYGTVRYVPGDELRATL
;
A
#
# COMPACT_ATOMS: atom_id res chain seq x y z
N HIS A 1 17.76 8.94 -4.20
CA HIS A 1 17.27 10.25 -4.71
C HIS A 1 18.26 11.41 -4.58
N LEU A 2 18.62 11.93 -3.39
CA LEU A 2 19.53 13.10 -3.31
C LEU A 2 20.90 12.84 -3.95
N ALA A 3 21.55 11.73 -3.63
CA ALA A 3 22.82 11.37 -4.26
C ALA A 3 22.71 11.23 -5.79
N GLU A 4 21.58 10.75 -6.30
CA GLU A 4 21.31 10.61 -7.74
C GLU A 4 21.15 11.98 -8.43
N ARG A 5 20.79 13.02 -7.68
CA ARG A 5 20.74 14.41 -8.16
C ARG A 5 22.09 15.12 -8.05
N GLY A 6 23.17 14.41 -7.73
CA GLY A 6 24.53 14.95 -7.67
C GLY A 6 24.90 15.64 -6.36
N TYR A 7 24.05 15.56 -5.34
CA TYR A 7 24.39 16.08 -4.00
C TYR A 7 25.37 15.15 -3.28
N SER A 8 26.30 15.74 -2.50
CA SER A 8 27.10 14.99 -1.52
C SER A 8 26.25 14.69 -0.29
N VAL A 9 26.08 13.40 0.04
CA VAL A 9 25.14 12.94 1.08
C VAL A 9 25.87 12.02 2.06
N VAL A 10 25.61 12.24 3.36
CA VAL A 10 26.07 11.37 4.45
C VAL A 10 24.84 10.86 5.22
N LEU A 11 24.80 9.56 5.51
CA LEU A 11 23.79 8.95 6.39
C LEU A 11 24.43 8.62 7.74
N LEU A 12 23.82 9.08 8.83
CA LEU A 12 24.26 8.78 10.20
C LEU A 12 23.24 7.87 10.88
N GLU A 13 23.66 6.68 11.29
CA GLU A 13 22.87 5.69 12.02
C GLU A 13 23.63 5.27 13.29
N ARG A 14 22.95 5.29 14.44
CA ARG A 14 23.57 4.95 15.73
C ARG A 14 23.79 3.44 15.89
N HIS A 15 22.90 2.64 15.32
CA HIS A 15 22.89 1.19 15.42
C HIS A 15 23.32 0.55 14.10
N ARG A 16 22.46 -0.26 13.49
CA ARG A 16 22.64 -0.85 12.16
C ARG A 16 21.52 -0.36 11.24
N ILE A 17 21.78 -0.32 9.94
CA ILE A 17 20.74 0.02 8.95
C ILE A 17 19.53 -0.91 9.14
N GLY A 18 18.34 -0.30 9.17
CA GLY A 18 17.09 -1.03 9.40
C GLY A 18 16.83 -1.41 10.86
N TRP A 19 17.63 -0.98 11.84
CA TRP A 19 17.39 -1.31 13.26
C TRP A 19 16.02 -0.83 13.78
N GLY A 20 15.47 0.24 13.21
CA GLY A 20 14.21 0.85 13.65
C GLY A 20 12.94 0.16 13.14
N ALA A 21 11.90 0.97 12.92
CA ALA A 21 10.63 0.51 12.37
C ALA A 21 10.79 -0.20 11.02
N SER A 22 11.72 0.25 10.17
CA SER A 22 11.93 -0.30 8.83
C SER A 22 12.32 -1.77 8.80
N GLY A 23 13.06 -2.27 9.79
CA GLY A 23 13.43 -3.70 9.88
C GLY A 23 12.56 -4.51 10.84
N ARG A 24 11.49 -3.91 11.40
CA ARG A 24 10.53 -4.58 12.29
C ARG A 24 9.08 -4.46 11.81
N SER A 25 8.86 -3.93 10.60
CA SER A 25 7.54 -3.90 9.98
C SER A 25 7.13 -5.31 9.53
N GLY A 26 5.85 -5.50 9.21
CA GLY A 26 5.34 -6.74 8.64
C GLY A 26 5.79 -7.00 7.19
N GLY A 27 6.59 -6.09 6.59
CA GLY A 27 7.05 -6.22 5.21
C GLY A 27 6.00 -5.90 4.13
N GLU A 28 4.78 -5.55 4.52
CA GLU A 28 3.68 -5.25 3.61
C GLU A 28 3.84 -3.86 2.97
N VAL A 29 3.64 -3.80 1.65
CA VAL A 29 3.66 -2.56 0.86
C VAL A 29 2.30 -2.38 0.20
N LEU A 30 1.41 -1.70 0.90
CA LEU A 30 0.00 -1.52 0.52
C LEU A 30 -0.28 -0.06 0.12
N HIS A 31 -1.34 0.14 -0.66
CA HIS A 31 -1.86 1.47 -0.96
C HIS A 31 -2.68 2.03 0.22
N GLY A 32 -2.79 3.35 0.28
CA GLY A 32 -3.52 4.06 1.34
C GLY A 32 -2.75 4.12 2.67
N VAL A 33 -3.51 4.25 3.76
CA VAL A 33 -2.98 4.34 5.14
C VAL A 33 -3.79 3.43 6.06
N ALA A 34 -3.41 3.36 7.35
CA ALA A 34 -4.01 2.43 8.31
C ALA A 34 -5.52 2.59 8.53
N CYS A 35 -6.13 3.71 8.15
CA CYS A 35 -7.57 3.94 8.30
C CYS A 35 -8.30 3.91 6.95
N ALA A 36 -9.60 3.63 7.01
CA ALA A 36 -10.48 3.68 5.85
C ALA A 36 -10.52 5.10 5.26
N GLN A 37 -10.68 5.19 3.94
CA GLN A 37 -10.62 6.45 3.22
C GLN A 37 -11.72 7.43 3.64
N GLU A 38 -12.91 6.94 4.00
CA GLU A 38 -14.02 7.76 4.52
C GLU A 38 -13.65 8.41 5.86
N THR A 39 -12.70 7.82 6.59
CA THR A 39 -12.13 8.42 7.80
C THR A 39 -11.18 9.56 7.42
N LEU A 40 -10.33 9.38 6.42
CA LEU A 40 -9.51 10.48 5.88
C LEU A 40 -10.37 11.64 5.36
N ASP A 41 -11.43 11.35 4.60
CA ASP A 41 -12.34 12.39 4.08
C ASP A 41 -12.90 13.27 5.19
N ARG A 42 -13.26 12.67 6.34
CA ARG A 42 -13.77 13.41 7.49
C ARG A 42 -12.70 14.21 8.23
N LEU A 43 -11.45 13.74 8.23
CA LEU A 43 -10.36 14.38 8.95
C LEU A 43 -9.71 15.52 8.16
N ILE A 44 -9.53 15.34 6.85
CA ILE A 44 -8.72 16.23 6.01
C ILE A 44 -9.42 16.65 4.71
N GLY A 45 -10.70 16.32 4.55
CA GLY A 45 -11.48 16.61 3.35
C GLY A 45 -11.15 15.66 2.19
N ALA A 46 -12.05 15.63 1.19
CA ALA A 46 -11.94 14.74 0.04
C ALA A 46 -10.67 14.99 -0.79
N ASP A 47 -10.25 16.25 -0.96
CA ASP A 47 -9.05 16.58 -1.72
C ASP A 47 -7.77 16.14 -1.01
N GLY A 48 -7.64 16.40 0.30
CA GLY A 48 -6.49 15.95 1.08
C GLY A 48 -6.41 14.42 1.12
N SER A 49 -7.57 13.77 1.29
CA SER A 49 -7.74 12.33 1.22
C SER A 49 -7.27 11.76 -0.13
N ARG A 50 -7.63 12.41 -1.24
CA ARG A 50 -7.17 12.04 -2.59
C ARG A 50 -5.65 12.20 -2.76
N VAL A 51 -5.05 13.27 -2.25
CA VAL A 51 -3.59 13.45 -2.29
C VAL A 51 -2.88 12.34 -1.52
N VAL A 52 -3.37 11.96 -0.34
CA VAL A 52 -2.81 10.84 0.44
C VAL A 52 -2.89 9.53 -0.36
N TRP A 53 -4.01 9.28 -1.03
CA TRP A 53 -4.16 8.11 -1.89
C TRP A 53 -3.14 8.08 -3.03
N GLU A 54 -2.99 9.19 -3.75
CA GLU A 54 -2.05 9.33 -4.87
C GLU A 54 -0.62 9.07 -4.41
N VAL A 55 -0.18 9.70 -3.31
CA VAL A 55 1.17 9.50 -2.75
C VAL A 55 1.40 8.07 -2.29
N ALA A 56 0.43 7.45 -1.61
CA ALA A 56 0.57 6.07 -1.15
C ALA A 56 0.65 5.09 -2.34
N SER A 57 -0.15 5.30 -3.38
CA SER A 57 -0.13 4.49 -4.61
C SER A 57 1.19 4.65 -5.39
N GLU A 58 1.70 5.89 -5.47
CA GLU A 58 3.00 6.18 -6.05
C GLU A 58 4.13 5.50 -5.25
N ALA A 59 4.06 5.50 -3.92
CA ALA A 59 5.07 4.87 -3.06
C ALA A 59 5.18 3.35 -3.30
N VAL A 60 4.06 2.64 -3.50
CA VAL A 60 4.07 1.22 -3.89
C VAL A 60 4.82 1.04 -5.22
N SER A 61 4.45 1.84 -6.23
CA SER A 61 5.05 1.77 -7.57
C SER A 61 6.55 2.09 -7.56
N LEU A 62 6.93 3.13 -6.81
CA LEU A 62 8.33 3.54 -6.64
C LEU A 62 9.14 2.47 -5.91
N THR A 63 8.58 1.82 -4.90
CA THR A 63 9.25 0.73 -4.17
C THR A 63 9.57 -0.42 -5.12
N ARG A 64 8.60 -0.87 -5.91
CA ARG A 64 8.79 -1.92 -6.94
C ARG A 64 9.87 -1.51 -7.96
N ALA A 65 9.80 -0.29 -8.48
CA ALA A 65 10.78 0.23 -9.42
C ALA A 65 12.20 0.32 -8.83
N LEU A 66 12.35 0.67 -7.56
CA LEU A 66 13.64 0.72 -6.87
C LEU A 66 14.23 -0.68 -6.64
N ILE A 67 13.39 -1.66 -6.26
CA ILE A 67 13.79 -3.07 -6.14
C ILE A 67 14.36 -3.56 -7.47
N GLU A 68 13.62 -3.35 -8.57
CA GLU A 68 14.04 -3.74 -9.91
C GLU A 68 15.34 -3.04 -10.34
N ARG A 69 15.38 -1.71 -10.22
CA ARG A 69 16.52 -0.88 -10.66
C ARG A 69 17.82 -1.21 -9.93
N HIS A 70 17.73 -1.44 -8.62
CA HIS A 70 18.90 -1.73 -7.78
C HIS A 70 19.18 -3.22 -7.62
N ARG A 71 18.35 -4.09 -8.22
CA ARG A 71 18.43 -5.56 -8.09
C ARG A 71 18.50 -5.99 -6.63
N ILE A 72 17.61 -5.43 -5.82
CA ILE A 72 17.57 -5.71 -4.38
C ILE A 72 17.11 -7.14 -4.17
N GLU A 73 17.95 -7.96 -3.56
CA GLU A 73 17.61 -9.33 -3.17
C GLU A 73 16.58 -9.29 -2.03
N CYS A 74 15.31 -9.50 -2.38
CA CYS A 74 14.18 -9.53 -1.46
C CYS A 74 13.06 -10.42 -1.99
N ASP A 75 12.18 -10.86 -1.09
CA ASP A 75 11.07 -11.77 -1.40
C ASP A 75 9.80 -11.03 -1.84
N TRP A 76 9.94 -10.07 -2.78
CA TRP A 76 8.79 -9.32 -3.28
C TRP A 76 7.76 -10.25 -3.94
N THR A 77 6.51 -10.17 -3.48
CA THR A 77 5.38 -10.91 -4.04
C THR A 77 4.27 -9.93 -4.37
N ASP A 78 3.79 -9.96 -5.62
CA ASP A 78 2.71 -9.07 -6.06
C ASP A 78 1.34 -9.55 -5.53
N GLY A 79 0.55 -8.59 -5.07
CA GLY A 79 -0.83 -8.81 -4.65
C GLY A 79 -0.98 -9.15 -3.16
N TYR A 80 -2.18 -8.89 -2.65
CA TYR A 80 -2.60 -9.24 -1.30
C TYR A 80 -4.11 -9.46 -1.31
N MET A 81 -4.62 -10.03 -0.22
CA MET A 81 -6.05 -10.30 -0.07
C MET A 81 -6.54 -9.85 1.30
N LEU A 82 -7.69 -9.17 1.32
CA LEU A 82 -8.44 -8.88 2.53
C LEU A 82 -9.63 -9.83 2.61
N ALA A 83 -9.69 -10.65 3.66
CA ALA A 83 -10.74 -11.65 3.84
C ALA A 83 -11.85 -11.16 4.78
N ALA A 84 -13.10 -11.25 4.35
CA ALA A 84 -14.26 -10.95 5.17
C ALA A 84 -14.63 -12.11 6.11
N LEU A 85 -14.43 -11.92 7.41
CA LEU A 85 -14.81 -12.90 8.44
C LEU A 85 -16.30 -12.84 8.84
N LYS A 86 -17.00 -11.74 8.52
CA LYS A 86 -18.42 -11.52 8.87
C LYS A 86 -19.16 -10.91 7.68
N ARG A 87 -20.48 -11.10 7.60
CA ARG A 87 -21.34 -10.49 6.57
C ARG A 87 -21.19 -8.96 6.47
N ARG A 88 -20.93 -8.31 7.61
CA ARG A 88 -20.65 -6.86 7.63
C ARG A 88 -19.35 -6.52 6.89
N HIS A 89 -18.28 -7.29 7.10
CA HIS A 89 -17.00 -7.07 6.43
C HIS A 89 -17.13 -7.30 4.93
N ASP A 90 -17.95 -8.26 4.50
CA ASP A 90 -18.20 -8.50 3.06
C ASP A 90 -18.78 -7.27 2.37
N ARG A 91 -19.80 -6.66 2.99
CA ARG A 91 -20.39 -5.41 2.50
C ARG A 91 -19.38 -4.26 2.51
N GLU A 92 -18.57 -4.15 3.57
CA GLU A 92 -17.52 -3.12 3.66
C GLU A 92 -16.46 -3.29 2.58
N LEU A 93 -16.01 -4.52 2.29
CA LEU A 93 -15.07 -4.82 1.21
C LEU A 93 -15.65 -4.50 -0.17
N ARG A 94 -16.92 -4.82 -0.42
CA ARG A 94 -17.60 -4.48 -1.68
C ARG A 94 -17.66 -2.97 -1.89
N ALA A 95 -18.07 -2.22 -0.87
CA ALA A 95 -18.10 -0.76 -0.92
C ALA A 95 -16.69 -0.16 -1.10
N HIS A 96 -15.69 -0.74 -0.44
CA HIS A 96 -14.31 -0.33 -0.60
C HIS A 96 -13.81 -0.52 -2.03
N ILE A 97 -14.02 -1.71 -2.63
CA ILE A 97 -13.65 -2.00 -4.02
C ILE A 97 -14.33 -1.03 -4.99
N GLU A 98 -15.63 -0.77 -4.81
CA GLU A 98 -16.37 0.21 -5.62
C GLU A 98 -15.75 1.61 -5.51
N ALA A 99 -15.43 2.06 -4.31
CA ALA A 99 -14.78 3.36 -4.09
C ALA A 99 -13.39 3.43 -4.75
N LEU A 100 -12.60 2.35 -4.67
CA LEU A 100 -11.30 2.26 -5.33
C LEU A 100 -11.42 2.36 -6.86
N GLN A 101 -12.36 1.61 -7.45
CA GLN A 101 -12.54 1.58 -8.90
C GLN A 101 -13.11 2.90 -9.45
N THR A 102 -14.01 3.55 -8.71
CA THR A 102 -14.71 4.75 -9.19
C THR A 102 -13.99 6.04 -8.80
N ARG A 103 -13.79 6.27 -7.50
CA ARG A 103 -13.28 7.55 -6.98
C ARG A 103 -11.77 7.70 -7.16
N PHE A 104 -11.06 6.57 -7.13
CA PHE A 104 -9.60 6.54 -7.20
C PHE A 104 -9.05 5.98 -8.51
N ASN A 105 -9.94 5.58 -9.43
CA ASN A 105 -9.58 4.98 -10.72
C ASN A 105 -8.57 3.83 -10.58
N TYR A 106 -8.66 3.07 -9.48
CA TYR A 106 -7.76 1.98 -9.16
C TYR A 106 -8.41 0.64 -9.54
N GLY A 107 -8.22 0.24 -10.80
CA GLY A 107 -8.92 -0.90 -11.41
C GLY A 107 -8.31 -2.28 -11.16
N THR A 108 -7.15 -2.37 -10.49
CA THR A 108 -6.45 -3.66 -10.27
C THR A 108 -7.03 -4.49 -9.13
N VAL A 109 -7.98 -3.94 -8.37
CA VAL A 109 -8.71 -4.66 -7.33
C VAL A 109 -9.91 -5.39 -7.89
N ARG A 110 -10.17 -6.59 -7.38
CA ARG A 110 -11.37 -7.36 -7.68
C ARG A 110 -11.94 -7.97 -6.41
N TYR A 111 -13.25 -8.15 -6.41
CA TYR A 111 -13.92 -8.92 -5.38
C TYR A 111 -13.74 -10.42 -5.67
N VAL A 112 -13.37 -11.19 -4.65
CA VAL A 112 -13.22 -12.65 -4.73
C VAL A 112 -14.38 -13.29 -3.97
N PRO A 113 -15.33 -13.95 -4.65
CA PRO A 113 -16.39 -14.72 -4.00
C PRO A 113 -15.86 -15.81 -3.08
N GLY A 114 -16.64 -16.17 -2.06
CA GLY A 114 -16.18 -17.11 -1.03
C GLY A 114 -15.92 -18.54 -1.53
N ASP A 115 -16.59 -18.97 -2.59
CA ASP A 115 -16.34 -20.24 -3.29
C ASP A 115 -15.02 -20.22 -4.06
N GLU A 116 -14.70 -19.12 -4.75
CA GLU A 116 -13.41 -18.93 -5.41
C GLU A 116 -12.26 -18.85 -4.40
N LEU A 117 -12.46 -18.14 -3.28
CA LEU A 117 -11.49 -18.05 -2.19
C LEU A 117 -11.13 -19.44 -1.65
N ARG A 118 -12.13 -20.29 -1.42
CA ARG A 118 -11.93 -21.66 -0.93
C ARG A 118 -11.16 -22.56 -1.91
N ALA A 119 -11.21 -22.26 -3.21
CA ALA A 119 -10.48 -23.02 -4.22
C ALA A 119 -9.02 -22.55 -4.37
N THR A 120 -8.68 -21.38 -3.82
CA THR A 120 -7.36 -20.74 -3.95
C THR A 120 -6.43 -21.04 -2.76
N LEU A 121 -7.01 -21.39 -1.61
CA LEU A 121 -6.32 -21.79 -0.37
C LEU A 121 -6.15 -23.31 -0.29
#